data_AF-A0A813HWL7-F1
#
_entry.id   AF-A0A813HWL7-F1
#
_cell.length_a   1.000
_cell.length_b   1.000
_cell.length_c   1.000
_cell.angle_alpha   90.00
_cell.angle_beta   90.00
_cell.angle_gamma   90.00
#
_symmetry.space_group_name_H-M   'P 1'
#
loop_
_entity.id
_entity.type
_entity.pdbx_description
1 polymer ?
#
loop_
_entity_poly.entity_id
_entity_poly.type
_entity_poly.pdbx_seq_one_letter_code
_entity_poly.pdbx_strand_id
1 'polypeptide(L)'
;MASKAAIETAVPMDGDDDLAEEEPQAEPGFGPVRRKGKKTESGITFEPAEVEDVMVETIEEDAEGEAYAKPEFAALTPKQQGMRRQLRRIQVPPHRMTPLKASWIGLIEPMVEHMKLQVRMNTKRRAVEIRNSEHTTDIGYLQKAADYMKAFMLGFDQPD
;
A
#
# COMPACT_ATOMS: atom_id res chain seq x y z
N MET A 1 -8.50 61.31 -7.62
CA MET A 1 -7.82 60.04 -7.26
C MET A 1 -7.74 59.98 -5.75
N ALA A 2 -8.46 59.05 -5.12
CA ALA A 2 -8.59 58.95 -3.67
C ALA A 2 -7.55 57.96 -3.12
N SER A 3 -6.76 58.39 -2.15
CA SER A 3 -5.80 57.58 -1.38
C SER A 3 -6.53 56.86 -0.24
N LYS A 4 -6.51 55.53 -0.23
CA LYS A 4 -6.95 54.72 0.91
C LYS A 4 -5.77 54.49 1.85
N ALA A 5 -5.81 55.13 3.03
CA ALA A 5 -4.94 54.80 4.15
C ALA A 5 -5.58 53.65 4.94
N ALA A 6 -4.82 52.60 5.23
CA ALA A 6 -5.23 51.51 6.12
C ALA A 6 -4.98 51.94 7.57
N ILE A 7 -5.98 51.74 8.42
CA ILE A 7 -5.96 52.04 9.85
C ILE A 7 -5.32 50.84 10.57
N GLU A 8 -4.20 51.08 11.27
CA GLU A 8 -3.60 50.14 12.22
C GLU A 8 -4.51 50.02 13.46
N THR A 9 -4.99 48.82 13.74
CA THR A 9 -5.56 48.48 15.05
C THR A 9 -4.54 47.66 15.83
N ALA A 10 -3.99 48.24 16.90
CA ALA A 10 -3.07 47.55 17.81
C ALA A 10 -3.84 46.51 18.65
N VAL A 11 -3.35 45.27 18.69
CA VAL A 11 -3.87 44.22 19.58
C VAL A 11 -3.23 44.39 20.95
N PRO A 12 -4.00 44.54 22.03
CA PRO A 12 -3.48 44.73 23.38
C PRO A 12 -2.93 43.40 23.93
N MET A 13 -1.62 43.38 24.21
CA MET A 13 -0.97 42.39 25.07
C MET A 13 -1.11 42.87 26.51
N ASP A 14 -1.87 42.14 27.34
CA ASP A 14 -1.61 41.99 28.77
C ASP A 14 -2.57 40.95 29.38
N GLY A 15 -2.00 39.89 29.94
CA GLY A 15 -2.69 38.81 30.64
C GLY A 15 -1.72 37.68 30.94
N ASP A 16 -1.07 37.73 32.11
CA ASP A 16 -0.20 36.71 32.70
C ASP A 16 -0.79 35.28 32.58
N ASP A 17 -0.03 34.37 31.98
CA ASP A 17 -0.13 32.93 32.25
C ASP A 17 1.30 32.34 32.19
N ASP A 18 1.78 31.95 33.36
CA ASP A 18 3.12 31.47 33.70
C ASP A 18 3.33 30.04 33.17
N LEU A 19 3.49 29.91 31.85
CA LEU A 19 3.76 28.65 31.16
C LEU A 19 5.27 28.46 30.95
N ALA A 20 5.86 27.68 31.86
CA ALA A 20 7.22 27.18 31.80
C ALA A 20 7.62 26.71 30.38
N GLU A 21 8.80 27.16 29.92
CA GLU A 21 9.42 26.75 28.67
C GLU A 21 9.86 25.26 28.76
N GLU A 22 9.10 24.34 28.15
CA GLU A 22 9.59 23.00 27.81
C GLU A 22 10.26 23.03 26.42
N GLU A 23 11.59 22.88 26.40
CA GLU A 23 12.40 22.68 25.19
C GLU A 23 11.91 21.44 24.39
N PRO A 24 11.77 21.52 23.05
CA PRO A 24 11.42 20.36 22.25
C PRO A 24 12.62 19.41 22.16
N GLN A 25 12.58 18.31 22.91
CA GLN A 25 13.52 17.20 22.76
C GLN A 25 13.40 16.61 21.35
N ALA A 26 14.49 16.65 20.59
CA ALA A 26 14.56 16.06 19.27
C ALA A 26 14.61 14.53 19.38
N GLU A 27 13.46 13.88 19.18
CA GLU A 27 13.37 12.43 18.95
C GLU A 27 14.33 12.01 17.82
N PRO A 28 15.21 11.01 18.02
CA PRO A 28 16.07 10.51 16.95
C PRO A 28 15.20 9.76 15.93
N GLY A 29 14.84 10.46 14.85
CA GLY A 29 14.12 9.84 13.73
C GLY A 29 14.90 8.66 13.15
N PHE A 30 14.21 7.53 12.97
CA PHE A 30 14.81 6.34 12.37
C PHE A 30 15.10 6.58 10.88
N GLY A 31 16.39 6.65 10.54
CA GLY A 31 16.87 6.70 9.16
C GLY A 31 18.23 7.36 9.02
N PRO A 32 18.96 7.13 7.92
CA PRO A 32 20.31 7.69 7.74
C PRO A 32 20.26 9.22 7.60
N VAL A 33 20.91 9.93 8.53
CA VAL A 33 21.01 11.41 8.51
C VAL A 33 22.22 11.86 7.69
N ARG A 34 22.00 12.76 6.72
CA ARG A 34 23.10 13.40 5.96
C ARG A 34 23.68 14.57 6.77
N ARG A 35 24.97 14.51 7.13
CA ARG A 35 25.70 15.70 7.62
C ARG A 35 25.81 16.74 6.52
N LYS A 36 25.51 18.00 6.84
CA LYS A 36 25.61 19.13 5.92
C LYS A 36 27.11 19.40 5.64
N GLY A 37 27.56 19.22 4.40
CA GLY A 37 28.88 19.69 3.96
C GLY A 37 29.77 18.72 3.15
N LYS A 38 29.38 17.46 2.91
CA LYS A 38 30.20 16.53 2.11
C LYS A 38 29.38 15.92 0.96
N LYS A 39 29.72 16.28 -0.28
CA LYS A 39 29.21 15.60 -1.49
C LYS A 39 30.20 14.49 -1.86
N THR A 40 29.74 13.25 -1.79
CA THR A 40 30.35 12.11 -2.48
C THR A 40 29.43 11.70 -3.63
N GLU A 41 30.03 11.18 -4.71
CA GLU A 41 29.37 10.84 -5.97
C GLU A 41 28.39 9.66 -5.87
N SER A 42 28.56 8.78 -4.88
CA SER A 42 27.56 7.79 -4.46
C SER A 42 27.04 8.17 -3.07
N GLY A 43 25.81 8.70 -3.01
CA GLY A 43 25.22 9.37 -1.85
C GLY A 43 24.91 8.52 -0.60
N ILE A 44 25.59 7.40 -0.38
CA ILE A 44 25.46 6.56 0.82
C ILE A 44 26.88 6.21 1.30
N THR A 45 27.30 6.76 2.43
CA THR A 45 28.48 6.28 3.17
C THR A 45 27.96 5.38 4.28
N PHE A 46 28.26 4.08 4.22
CA PHE A 46 28.09 3.19 5.36
C PHE A 46 29.35 3.31 6.22
N GLU A 47 29.31 4.19 7.23
CA GLU A 47 30.20 4.03 8.37
C GLU A 47 29.58 2.94 9.26
N PRO A 48 30.32 1.88 9.64
CA PRO A 48 29.83 0.94 10.63
C PRO A 48 29.60 1.74 11.91
N ALA A 49 28.34 1.85 12.34
CA ALA A 49 28.05 2.33 13.67
C ALA A 49 28.77 1.39 14.63
N GLU A 50 29.57 1.94 15.54
CA GLU A 50 30.02 1.20 16.71
C GLU A 50 28.76 0.80 17.45
N VAL A 51 28.37 -0.47 17.30
CA VAL A 51 27.33 -1.06 18.12
C VAL A 51 27.94 -1.10 19.51
N GLU A 52 27.57 -0.15 20.36
CA GLU A 52 27.60 -0.43 21.79
C GLU A 52 26.83 -1.73 21.95
N ASP A 53 27.48 -2.74 22.53
CA ASP A 53 26.84 -4.00 22.85
C ASP A 53 25.60 -3.65 23.70
N VAL A 54 24.44 -3.64 23.06
CA VAL A 54 23.16 -3.56 23.75
C VAL A 54 23.14 -4.82 24.59
N MET A 55 23.53 -4.67 25.86
CA MET A 55 23.31 -5.68 26.88
C MET A 55 21.82 -5.98 26.78
N VAL A 56 21.50 -7.14 26.21
CA VAL A 56 20.19 -7.76 26.40
C VAL A 56 20.20 -8.11 27.87
N GLU A 57 19.82 -7.14 28.70
CA GLU A 57 19.39 -7.43 30.05
C GLU A 57 18.20 -8.37 29.87
N THR A 58 18.45 -9.66 30.07
CA THR A 58 17.41 -10.58 30.50
C THR A 58 16.78 -9.91 31.70
N ILE A 59 15.63 -9.29 31.50
CA ILE A 59 14.79 -8.76 32.56
C ILE A 59 14.55 -9.95 33.49
N GLU A 60 15.30 -10.00 34.60
CA GLU A 60 14.95 -10.84 35.73
C GLU A 60 13.59 -10.35 36.24
N GLU A 61 12.70 -11.31 36.53
CA GLU A 61 11.25 -11.16 36.75
C GLU A 61 10.85 -10.38 38.02
N ASP A 62 11.53 -9.28 38.39
CA ASP A 62 11.24 -8.51 39.61
C ASP A 62 11.14 -6.99 39.36
N ALA A 63 10.49 -6.57 38.26
CA ALA A 63 10.06 -5.19 38.06
C ALA A 63 8.54 -5.11 37.95
N GLU A 64 7.89 -4.38 38.87
CA GLU A 64 6.46 -4.02 38.85
C GLU A 64 6.13 -3.05 37.69
N GLY A 65 6.37 -3.48 36.46
CA GLY A 65 5.97 -2.82 35.22
C GLY A 65 5.07 -3.75 34.43
N GLU A 66 3.94 -3.23 33.93
CA GLU A 66 2.94 -4.00 33.20
C GLU A 66 3.57 -4.86 32.09
N ALA A 67 3.47 -6.18 32.25
CA ALA A 67 3.99 -7.14 31.30
C ALA A 67 3.47 -6.83 29.89
N TYR A 68 4.38 -6.77 28.91
CA TYR A 68 4.02 -6.57 27.51
C TYR A 68 3.03 -7.66 27.05
N ALA A 69 1.75 -7.31 27.01
CA ALA A 69 0.70 -8.24 26.64
C ALA A 69 0.78 -8.54 25.15
N LYS A 70 1.11 -9.79 24.81
CA LYS A 70 1.13 -10.27 23.43
C LYS A 70 -0.24 -10.01 22.79
N PRO A 71 -0.32 -9.28 21.66
CA PRO A 71 -1.61 -8.99 21.04
C PRO A 71 -2.29 -10.29 20.59
N GLU A 72 -3.50 -10.52 21.08
CA GLU A 72 -4.35 -11.62 20.64
C GLU A 72 -5.15 -11.20 19.41
N PHE A 73 -4.86 -11.82 18.28
CA PHE A 73 -5.62 -11.62 17.05
C PHE A 73 -6.68 -12.70 16.94
N ALA A 74 -7.96 -12.30 16.98
CA ALA A 74 -9.07 -13.21 16.69
C ALA A 74 -8.94 -13.74 15.24
N ALA A 75 -9.22 -15.03 15.05
CA ALA A 75 -9.19 -15.65 13.72
C ALA A 75 -10.19 -14.95 12.79
N LEU A 76 -9.69 -14.40 11.68
CA LEU A 76 -10.51 -13.73 10.68
C LEU A 76 -11.45 -14.73 10.00
N THR A 77 -12.72 -14.35 9.85
CA THR A 77 -13.61 -15.11 8.97
C THR A 77 -13.17 -14.94 7.51
N PRO A 78 -13.37 -15.92 6.60
CA PRO A 78 -13.00 -15.82 5.19
C PRO A 78 -13.56 -14.57 4.49
N LYS A 79 -14.75 -14.11 4.93
CA LYS A 79 -15.37 -12.85 4.49
C LYS A 79 -14.56 -11.62 4.91
N GLN A 80 -14.03 -11.61 6.13
CA GLN A 80 -13.22 -10.51 6.65
C GLN A 80 -11.76 -10.55 6.15
N GLN A 81 -11.26 -11.74 5.79
CA GLN A 81 -9.85 -11.94 5.40
C GLN A 81 -9.54 -11.49 3.96
N GLY A 82 -10.53 -11.36 3.07
CA GLY A 82 -10.23 -10.96 1.68
C GLY A 82 -11.41 -10.63 0.77
N MET A 83 -12.65 -10.64 1.27
CA MET A 83 -13.85 -10.46 0.43
C MET A 83 -14.19 -8.99 0.14
N ARG A 84 -13.24 -8.06 0.35
CA ARG A 84 -13.38 -6.71 -0.22
C ARG A 84 -13.42 -6.83 -1.75
N ARG A 85 -14.16 -5.94 -2.41
CA ARG A 85 -14.21 -5.91 -3.88
C ARG A 85 -12.81 -5.61 -4.42
N GLN A 86 -12.19 -6.60 -5.05
CA GLN A 86 -10.87 -6.52 -5.65
C GLN A 86 -11.01 -6.47 -7.17
N LEU A 87 -10.24 -5.58 -7.79
CA LEU A 87 -10.20 -5.41 -9.24
C LEU A 87 -8.76 -5.56 -9.73
N ARG A 88 -8.56 -6.40 -10.74
CA ARG A 88 -7.28 -6.57 -11.42
C ARG A 88 -7.39 -6.20 -12.88
N ARG A 89 -6.34 -5.57 -13.39
CA ARG A 89 -6.23 -5.13 -14.77
C ARG A 89 -5.04 -5.81 -15.43
N ILE A 90 -5.29 -6.49 -16.54
CA ILE A 90 -4.25 -7.10 -17.36
C ILE A 90 -4.18 -6.35 -18.69
N GLN A 91 -3.01 -5.81 -19.01
CA GLN A 91 -2.78 -5.05 -20.25
C GLN A 91 -2.65 -5.98 -21.44
N VAL A 92 -3.40 -5.71 -22.51
CA VAL A 92 -3.38 -6.53 -23.72
C VAL A 92 -2.42 -5.93 -24.76
N PRO A 93 -1.43 -6.71 -25.23
CA PRO A 93 -0.58 -6.29 -26.35
C PRO A 93 -1.40 -6.03 -27.63
N PRO A 94 -1.02 -5.04 -28.47
CA PRO A 94 -1.79 -4.71 -29.68
C PRO A 94 -1.97 -5.88 -30.64
N HIS A 95 -0.94 -6.71 -30.83
CA HIS A 95 -0.96 -7.86 -31.74
C HIS A 95 -1.84 -9.02 -31.23
N ARG A 96 -2.20 -9.04 -29.94
CA ARG A 96 -3.10 -10.04 -29.34
C ARG A 96 -4.56 -9.58 -29.23
N MET A 97 -4.89 -8.36 -29.68
CA MET A 97 -6.28 -7.87 -29.63
C MET A 97 -7.22 -8.68 -30.53
N THR A 98 -6.75 -9.07 -31.71
CA THR A 98 -7.53 -9.86 -32.67
C THR A 98 -7.84 -11.27 -32.16
N PRO A 99 -6.85 -12.07 -31.70
CA PRO A 99 -7.14 -13.39 -31.15
C PRO A 99 -7.98 -13.32 -29.87
N LEU A 100 -7.79 -12.29 -29.02
CA LEU A 100 -8.61 -12.11 -27.83
C LEU A 100 -10.10 -11.97 -28.15
N LYS A 101 -10.44 -11.24 -29.22
CA LYS A 101 -11.83 -11.06 -29.64
C LYS A 101 -12.43 -12.32 -30.25
N ALA A 102 -11.63 -13.09 -31.00
CA ALA A 102 -12.08 -14.31 -31.65
C ALA A 102 -12.44 -15.40 -30.62
N SER A 103 -11.56 -15.62 -29.64
CA SER A 103 -11.73 -16.65 -28.60
C SER A 103 -12.35 -16.10 -27.31
N TRP A 104 -12.95 -14.91 -27.34
CA TRP A 104 -13.41 -14.22 -26.12
C TRP A 104 -14.39 -15.05 -25.31
N ILE A 105 -15.36 -15.68 -25.98
CA ILE A 105 -16.42 -16.47 -25.34
C ILE A 105 -15.82 -17.68 -24.61
N GLY A 106 -14.98 -18.46 -25.28
CA GLY A 106 -14.33 -19.63 -24.68
C GLY A 106 -13.39 -19.30 -23.53
N LEU A 107 -12.76 -18.11 -23.54
CA LEU A 107 -11.94 -17.67 -22.42
C LEU A 107 -12.78 -17.31 -21.19
N ILE A 108 -13.93 -16.65 -21.37
CA ILE A 108 -14.73 -16.13 -20.25
C ILE A 108 -15.64 -17.16 -19.61
N GLU A 109 -16.12 -18.13 -20.36
CA GLU A 109 -17.04 -19.16 -19.90
C GLU A 109 -16.56 -19.87 -18.62
N PRO A 110 -15.34 -20.45 -18.56
CA PRO A 110 -14.87 -21.12 -17.34
C PRO A 110 -14.65 -20.14 -16.17
N MET A 111 -14.34 -18.87 -16.45
CA MET A 111 -14.15 -17.85 -15.41
C MET A 111 -15.48 -17.41 -14.79
N VAL A 112 -16.55 -17.31 -15.58
CA VAL A 112 -17.86 -16.87 -15.11
C VAL A 112 -18.63 -18.03 -14.48
N GLU A 113 -18.56 -19.24 -15.03
CA GLU A 113 -19.33 -20.39 -14.54
C GLU A 113 -18.74 -20.98 -13.27
N HIS A 114 -17.44 -21.33 -13.27
CA HIS A 114 -16.81 -22.01 -12.15
C HIS A 114 -16.32 -21.03 -11.08
N MET A 115 -15.69 -19.93 -11.48
CA MET A 115 -15.10 -18.97 -10.54
C MET A 115 -16.04 -17.82 -10.16
N LYS A 116 -17.16 -17.64 -10.89
CA LYS A 116 -18.16 -16.58 -10.66
C LYS A 116 -17.57 -15.16 -10.66
N LEU A 117 -16.59 -14.92 -11.50
CA LEU A 117 -15.92 -13.61 -11.64
C LEU A 117 -16.64 -12.73 -12.66
N GLN A 118 -16.58 -11.42 -12.45
CA GLN A 118 -17.01 -10.43 -13.43
C GLN A 118 -15.83 -10.03 -14.30
N VAL A 119 -15.90 -10.32 -15.60
CA VAL A 119 -14.84 -10.03 -16.56
C VAL A 119 -15.34 -9.08 -17.63
N ARG A 120 -14.57 -8.04 -17.94
CA ARG A 120 -14.86 -7.14 -19.06
C ARG A 120 -13.59 -6.70 -19.78
N MET A 121 -13.69 -6.51 -21.08
CA MET A 121 -12.63 -5.92 -21.87
C MET A 121 -12.85 -4.40 -22.04
N ASN A 122 -11.86 -3.60 -21.68
CA ASN A 122 -11.84 -2.17 -21.97
C ASN A 122 -11.04 -1.90 -23.25
N THR A 123 -11.74 -1.71 -24.36
CA THR A 123 -11.13 -1.48 -25.69
C THR A 123 -10.35 -0.16 -25.77
N LYS A 124 -10.77 0.88 -25.04
CA LYS A 124 -10.08 2.19 -25.05
C LYS A 124 -8.71 2.10 -24.38
N ARG A 125 -8.64 1.42 -23.23
CA ARG A 125 -7.39 1.22 -22.47
C ARG A 125 -6.62 -0.04 -22.89
N ARG A 126 -7.17 -0.84 -23.80
CA ARG A 126 -6.64 -2.17 -24.22
C ARG A 126 -6.28 -3.04 -23.01
N ALA A 127 -7.18 -3.11 -22.05
CA ALA A 127 -6.96 -3.89 -20.82
C ALA A 127 -8.19 -4.74 -20.50
N VAL A 128 -7.94 -5.94 -20.01
CA VAL A 128 -8.98 -6.80 -19.42
C VAL A 128 -9.09 -6.47 -17.94
N GLU A 129 -10.32 -6.19 -17.49
CA GLU A 129 -10.63 -5.91 -16.10
C GLU A 129 -11.38 -7.10 -15.51
N ILE A 130 -10.85 -7.66 -14.43
CA ILE A 130 -11.42 -8.79 -13.69
C ILE A 130 -11.80 -8.29 -12.30
N ARG A 131 -13.00 -8.61 -11.86
CA ARG A 131 -13.55 -8.20 -10.57
C ARG A 131 -14.21 -9.39 -9.87
N ASN A 132 -14.05 -9.49 -8.55
CA ASN A 132 -14.77 -10.47 -7.75
C ASN A 132 -16.25 -10.07 -7.56
N SER A 133 -17.12 -11.08 -7.49
CA SER A 133 -18.54 -10.92 -7.19
C SER A 133 -18.84 -11.41 -5.77
N GLU A 134 -20.05 -11.19 -5.27
CA GLU A 134 -20.46 -11.72 -3.96
C GLU A 134 -20.62 -13.24 -3.96
N HIS A 135 -20.62 -13.85 -5.14
CA HIS A 135 -20.76 -15.29 -5.32
C HIS A 135 -19.41 -16.02 -5.46
N THR A 136 -18.29 -15.30 -5.54
CA THR A 136 -16.96 -15.93 -5.60
C THR A 136 -16.67 -16.61 -4.26
N THR A 137 -16.42 -17.93 -4.27
CA THR A 137 -16.16 -18.69 -3.04
C THR A 137 -14.76 -18.43 -2.48
N ASP A 138 -13.76 -18.33 -3.36
CA ASP A 138 -12.35 -18.30 -2.99
C ASP A 138 -11.62 -17.02 -3.41
N ILE A 139 -10.81 -16.50 -2.50
CA ILE A 139 -9.98 -15.29 -2.70
C ILE A 139 -8.93 -15.54 -3.81
N GLY A 140 -8.47 -16.79 -3.96
CA GLY A 140 -7.45 -17.18 -4.94
C GLY A 140 -7.93 -17.20 -6.39
N TYR A 141 -9.25 -17.19 -6.66
CA TYR A 141 -9.76 -17.23 -8.04
C TYR A 141 -9.41 -15.99 -8.84
N LEU A 142 -9.34 -14.82 -8.21
CA LEU A 142 -8.97 -13.60 -8.90
C LEU A 142 -7.51 -13.65 -9.43
N GLN A 143 -6.62 -14.29 -8.67
CA GLN A 143 -5.24 -14.52 -9.09
C GLN A 143 -5.19 -15.53 -10.23
N LYS A 144 -5.85 -16.69 -10.08
CA LYS A 144 -5.91 -17.74 -11.11
C LYS A 144 -6.45 -17.22 -12.44
N ALA A 145 -7.53 -16.43 -12.41
CA ALA A 145 -8.10 -15.81 -13.60
C ALA A 145 -7.17 -14.77 -14.23
N ALA A 146 -6.45 -13.99 -13.41
CA ALA A 146 -5.45 -13.05 -13.93
C ALA A 146 -4.29 -13.78 -14.62
N ASP A 147 -3.82 -14.89 -14.05
CA ASP A 147 -2.75 -15.69 -14.62
C ASP A 147 -3.20 -16.42 -15.89
N TYR A 148 -4.44 -16.91 -15.93
CA TYR A 148 -5.06 -17.48 -17.13
C TYR A 148 -5.08 -16.48 -18.29
N MET A 149 -5.59 -15.26 -18.04
CA MET A 149 -5.63 -14.20 -19.05
C MET A 149 -4.23 -13.73 -19.46
N LYS A 150 -3.28 -13.71 -18.51
CA LYS A 150 -1.89 -13.35 -18.80
C LYS A 150 -1.20 -14.41 -19.65
N ALA A 151 -1.46 -15.70 -19.41
CA ALA A 151 -0.97 -16.78 -20.25
C ALA A 151 -1.49 -16.64 -21.68
N PHE A 152 -2.78 -16.37 -21.86
CA PHE A 152 -3.32 -16.08 -23.19
C PHE A 152 -2.63 -14.88 -23.86
N MET A 153 -2.28 -13.83 -23.11
CA MET A 153 -1.55 -12.68 -23.69
C MET A 153 -0.10 -13.01 -24.06
N LEU A 154 0.53 -13.98 -23.39
CA LEU A 154 1.86 -14.49 -23.71
C LEU A 154 1.87 -15.44 -24.90
N GLY A 155 0.70 -15.82 -25.44
CA GLY A 155 0.59 -16.65 -26.62
C GLY A 155 0.27 -18.12 -26.36
N PHE A 156 0.01 -18.50 -25.11
CA PHE A 156 -0.51 -19.82 -24.81
C PHE A 156 -1.90 -19.99 -25.43
N ASP A 157 -2.14 -21.15 -26.03
CA ASP A 157 -3.42 -21.48 -26.64
C ASP A 157 -4.36 -22.11 -25.61
N GLN A 158 -5.66 -21.96 -25.84
CA GLN A 158 -6.66 -22.64 -25.03
C GLN A 158 -6.81 -24.07 -25.60
N PRO A 159 -6.71 -25.13 -24.78
CA PRO A 159 -7.08 -26.46 -25.24
C PRO A 159 -8.57 -26.47 -25.63
N ASP A 160 -8.86 -27.08 -26.78
CA ASP A 160 -10.20 -27.26 -27.35
C ASP A 160 -11.19 -27.90 -26.35
#